data_AF-A0A6A4ZXF0-F1
#
_entry.id   AF-A0A6A4ZXF0-F1
#
_cell.length_a   1.000
_cell.length_b   1.000
_cell.length_c   1.000
_cell.angle_alpha   90.00
_cell.angle_beta   90.00
_cell.angle_gamma   90.00
#
_symmetry.space_group_name_H-M   'P 1'
#
loop_
_entity.id
_entity.type
_entity.pdbx_description
1 polymer ?
#
loop_
_entity_poly.entity_id
_entity_poly.type
_entity_poly.pdbx_seq_one_letter_code
_entity_poly.pdbx_strand_id
1 'polypeptide(L)'
;MAKAWPSPATFANCTCCVIQPHVLKEGQTGAVVDAILDSGLTITAMELFNLDRTSASEFLEVQRFREAAGPWDIDMARELKPSTIRARFGTDRVHNAVHCTDLSEDGALESQYFFDILARK
;
A
#
# COMPACT_ATOMS: atom_id res chain seq x y z
N MET A 1 -15.75 -15.13 8.82
CA MET A 1 -16.92 -14.62 9.59
C MET A 1 -17.31 -13.30 8.95
N ALA A 2 -18.55 -13.13 8.51
CA ALA A 2 -18.96 -11.88 7.86
C ALA A 2 -18.83 -10.70 8.85
N LYS A 3 -18.16 -9.62 8.42
CA LYS A 3 -17.89 -8.43 9.22
C LYS A 3 -19.22 -7.75 9.62
N ALA A 4 -19.45 -7.56 10.92
CA ALA A 4 -20.70 -7.02 11.46
C ALA A 4 -20.84 -5.49 11.34
N TRP A 5 -19.80 -4.80 10.87
CA TRP A 5 -19.75 -3.34 10.76
C TRP A 5 -19.35 -2.92 9.34
N PRO A 6 -19.91 -1.80 8.85
CA PRO A 6 -19.51 -1.22 7.57
C PRO A 6 -18.01 -0.88 7.59
N SER A 7 -17.35 -1.01 6.45
CA SER A 7 -15.95 -0.64 6.32
C SER A 7 -15.76 0.86 6.63
N PRO A 8 -14.78 1.24 7.48
CA PRO A 8 -14.43 2.64 7.70
C PRO A 8 -13.66 3.26 6.52
N ALA A 9 -13.40 2.50 5.46
CA ALA A 9 -12.69 2.98 4.27
C ALA A 9 -13.45 4.12 3.59
N THR A 10 -12.75 5.20 3.27
CA THR A 10 -13.28 6.29 2.45
C THR A 10 -12.95 6.04 0.98
N PHE A 11 -13.89 6.30 0.07
CA PHE A 11 -13.75 6.04 -1.36
C PHE A 11 -13.66 7.31 -2.23
N ALA A 12 -13.44 8.48 -1.61
CA ALA A 12 -13.29 9.75 -2.31
C ALA A 12 -11.91 10.35 -2.02
N ASN A 13 -11.17 10.75 -3.06
CA ASN A 13 -9.79 11.26 -2.96
C ASN A 13 -8.84 10.33 -2.15
N CYS A 14 -9.07 9.02 -2.24
CA CYS A 14 -8.38 8.00 -1.45
C CYS A 14 -7.33 7.26 -2.28
N THR A 15 -6.51 6.46 -1.59
CA THR A 15 -5.56 5.52 -2.19
C THR A 15 -5.57 4.22 -1.40
N CYS A 16 -5.20 3.13 -2.05
CA CYS A 16 -4.89 1.87 -1.42
C CYS A 16 -3.39 1.60 -1.55
N CYS A 17 -2.74 1.20 -0.46
CA CYS A 17 -1.36 0.73 -0.48
C CYS A 17 -1.29 -0.69 0.09
N VAL A 18 -0.43 -1.53 -0.49
CA VAL A 18 -0.11 -2.85 0.07
C VAL A 18 1.31 -2.83 0.58
N ILE A 19 1.43 -3.10 1.87
CA ILE A 19 2.70 -3.39 2.52
C ILE A 19 3.08 -4.83 2.15
N GLN A 20 4.22 -5.00 1.47
CA GLN A 20 4.63 -6.31 0.99
C GLN A 20 4.95 -7.26 2.16
N PRO A 21 4.81 -8.59 1.98
CA PRO A 21 5.00 -9.57 3.05
C PRO A 21 6.38 -9.55 3.73
N HIS A 22 7.44 -9.12 3.05
CA HIS A 22 8.78 -9.07 3.64
C HIS A 22 8.85 -8.01 4.75
N VAL A 23 8.26 -6.82 4.56
CA VAL A 23 8.18 -5.77 5.59
C VAL A 23 7.50 -6.29 6.86
N LEU A 24 6.43 -7.09 6.68
CA LEU A 24 5.74 -7.73 7.79
C LEU A 24 6.63 -8.76 8.50
N LYS A 25 7.34 -9.61 7.74
CA LYS A 25 8.26 -10.62 8.29
C LYS A 25 9.45 -9.98 9.03
N GLU A 26 9.89 -8.81 8.59
CA GLU A 26 10.98 -8.04 9.19
C GLU A 26 10.53 -7.20 10.40
N GLY A 27 9.23 -7.18 10.72
CA GLY A 27 8.68 -6.42 11.85
C GLY A 27 8.66 -4.90 11.63
N GLN A 28 8.76 -4.45 10.38
CA GLN A 28 8.87 -3.04 10.02
C GLN A 28 7.53 -2.38 9.65
N THR A 29 6.42 -3.11 9.71
CA THR A 29 5.09 -2.58 9.36
C THR A 29 4.73 -1.31 10.11
N GLY A 30 5.04 -1.22 11.40
CA GLY A 30 4.79 -0.01 12.20
C GLY A 30 5.53 1.20 11.65
N ALA A 31 6.81 1.05 11.30
CA ALA A 31 7.62 2.14 10.74
C ALA A 31 7.13 2.59 9.36
N VAL A 32 6.56 1.68 8.56
CA VAL A 32 5.92 2.03 7.29
C VAL A 32 4.62 2.80 7.53
N VAL A 33 3.80 2.38 8.49
CA VAL A 33 2.57 3.09 8.89
C VAL A 33 2.90 4.50 9.36
N ASP A 34 3.91 4.65 10.21
CA ASP A 34 4.37 5.96 10.68
C ASP A 34 4.82 6.84 9.50
N ALA A 35 5.60 6.28 8.56
CA ALA A 35 6.04 7.01 7.37
C ALA A 35 4.87 7.47 6.47
N ILE A 36 3.79 6.68 6.39
CA ILE A 36 2.58 7.07 5.66
C ILE A 36 1.89 8.24 6.36
N LEU A 37 1.72 8.16 7.68
CA LEU A 37 1.10 9.24 8.46
C LEU A 37 1.93 10.54 8.39
N ASP A 38 3.26 10.43 8.49
CA ASP A 38 4.19 11.56 8.38
C ASP A 38 4.17 12.23 6.99
N SER A 39 3.74 11.52 5.95
CA SER A 39 3.56 12.09 4.60
C SER A 39 2.32 12.99 4.47
N GLY A 40 1.52 13.12 5.53
CA GLY A 40 0.29 13.90 5.56
C GLY A 40 -0.93 13.14 5.04
N LEU A 41 -0.82 11.83 4.82
CA LEU A 41 -1.94 10.95 4.49
C LEU A 41 -2.65 10.48 5.76
N THR A 42 -3.96 10.29 5.67
CA THR A 42 -4.76 9.70 6.76
C THR A 42 -5.10 8.26 6.42
N ILE A 43 -4.83 7.35 7.34
CA ILE A 43 -5.20 5.94 7.21
C ILE A 43 -6.62 5.76 7.73
N THR A 44 -7.58 5.47 6.84
CA THR A 44 -8.99 5.29 7.20
C THR A 44 -9.36 3.83 7.47
N ALA A 45 -8.64 2.89 6.86
CA ALA A 45 -8.83 1.45 7.04
C ALA A 45 -7.50 0.71 6.82
N MET A 46 -7.27 -0.35 7.59
CA MET A 46 -6.18 -1.30 7.39
C MET A 46 -6.68 -2.71 7.66
N GLU A 47 -6.26 -3.67 6.85
CA GLU A 47 -6.62 -5.07 7.01
C GLU A 47 -5.51 -5.97 6.44
N LEU A 48 -5.29 -7.11 7.08
CA LEU A 48 -4.28 -8.09 6.67
C LEU A 48 -4.98 -9.19 5.86
N PHE A 49 -4.53 -9.40 4.63
CA PHE A 49 -5.07 -10.41 3.74
C PHE A 49 -4.01 -11.45 3.37
N ASN A 50 -4.42 -12.71 3.23
CA ASN A 50 -3.64 -13.72 2.53
C ASN A 50 -4.21 -13.87 1.12
N LEU A 51 -3.47 -13.38 0.13
CA LEU A 51 -3.86 -13.42 -1.27
C LEU A 51 -3.21 -14.61 -1.98
N ASP A 52 -3.93 -15.21 -2.92
CA ASP A 52 -3.32 -16.13 -3.88
C ASP A 52 -2.52 -15.36 -4.94
N ARG A 53 -1.70 -16.08 -5.71
CA ARG A 53 -0.77 -15.47 -6.66
C ARG A 53 -1.48 -14.65 -7.75
N THR A 54 -2.66 -15.10 -8.17
CA THR A 54 -3.45 -14.46 -9.22
C THR A 54 -4.05 -13.15 -8.73
N SER A 55 -4.62 -13.15 -7.53
CA SER A 55 -5.12 -11.91 -6.92
C SER A 55 -3.97 -10.96 -6.61
N ALA A 56 -2.81 -11.45 -6.16
CA ALA A 56 -1.69 -10.57 -5.78
C ALA A 56 -1.07 -9.77 -6.96
N SER A 57 -1.25 -10.19 -8.21
CA SER A 57 -0.62 -9.55 -9.38
C SER A 57 -1.39 -8.39 -10.01
N GLU A 58 -2.64 -8.13 -9.58
CA GLU A 58 -3.57 -7.27 -10.32
C GLU A 58 -3.85 -5.90 -9.68
N PHE A 59 -3.18 -5.51 -8.58
CA PHE A 59 -3.66 -4.37 -7.79
C PHE A 59 -2.65 -3.23 -7.62
N LEU A 60 -3.18 -1.99 -7.60
CA LEU A 60 -2.97 -0.87 -6.65
C LEU A 60 -2.86 0.49 -7.34
N GLU A 61 -3.31 1.65 -6.82
CA GLU A 61 -2.87 2.96 -7.38
C GLU A 61 -3.05 4.18 -6.45
N VAL A 62 -2.28 5.26 -6.72
CA VAL A 62 -2.66 6.71 -6.68
C VAL A 62 -1.43 7.60 -6.71
N GLN A 63 -1.49 8.67 -7.52
CA GLN A 63 -0.45 9.71 -7.65
C GLN A 63 0.06 10.27 -6.32
N ARG A 64 -0.81 10.51 -5.34
CA ARG A 64 -0.41 11.04 -4.01
C ARG A 64 0.44 10.06 -3.20
N PHE A 65 0.18 8.76 -3.29
CA PHE A 65 1.00 7.77 -2.58
C PHE A 65 2.38 7.59 -3.23
N ARG A 66 2.51 7.85 -4.55
CA ARG A 66 3.79 7.72 -5.27
C ARG A 66 4.87 8.63 -4.70
N GLU A 67 4.51 9.80 -4.17
CA GLU A 67 5.46 10.71 -3.53
C GLU A 67 6.02 10.11 -2.24
N ALA A 68 5.16 9.53 -1.39
CA ALA A 68 5.55 8.86 -0.16
C ALA A 68 6.30 7.54 -0.43
N ALA A 69 5.88 6.78 -1.44
CA ALA A 69 6.52 5.54 -1.86
C ALA A 69 7.93 5.79 -2.42
N GLY A 70 8.07 6.80 -3.28
CA GLY A 70 9.31 7.10 -3.99
C GLY A 70 9.53 6.26 -5.26
N PRO A 71 10.68 6.45 -5.93
CA PRO A 71 11.03 5.73 -7.15
C PRO A 71 10.93 4.20 -6.99
N TRP A 72 10.49 3.49 -8.04
CA TRP A 72 10.35 2.04 -8.01
C TRP A 72 11.69 1.32 -7.82
N ASP A 73 12.73 1.80 -8.52
CA ASP A 73 14.09 1.29 -8.35
C ASP A 73 14.66 1.82 -7.02
N ILE A 74 15.15 0.91 -6.19
CA ILE A 74 15.56 1.22 -4.81
C ILE A 74 16.84 2.03 -4.78
N ASP A 75 17.78 1.76 -5.67
CA ASP A 75 19.04 2.50 -5.70
C ASP A 75 18.75 3.96 -6.11
N MET A 76 17.89 4.15 -7.10
CA MET A 76 17.37 5.48 -7.43
C MET A 76 16.59 6.12 -6.27
N ALA A 77 15.78 5.35 -5.54
CA ALA A 77 15.02 5.87 -4.41
C ALA A 77 15.94 6.36 -3.30
N ARG A 78 16.97 5.58 -2.96
CA ARG A 78 17.98 5.93 -1.94
C ARG A 78 18.78 7.17 -2.34
N GLU A 79 19.11 7.31 -3.62
CA GLU A 79 19.91 8.44 -4.11
C GLU A 79 19.08 9.72 -4.24
N LEU A 80 17.90 9.65 -4.85
CA LEU A 80 17.10 10.83 -5.18
C LEU A 80 16.16 11.27 -4.06
N LYS A 81 15.61 10.31 -3.30
CA LYS A 81 14.58 10.57 -2.28
C LYS A 81 14.75 9.65 -1.05
N PRO A 82 15.85 9.75 -0.29
CA PRO A 82 16.20 8.82 0.79
C PRO A 82 15.17 8.70 1.91
N SER A 83 14.26 9.66 2.05
CA SER A 83 13.21 9.66 3.07
C SER A 83 11.98 8.83 2.67
N THR A 84 11.86 8.37 1.43
CA THR A 84 10.66 7.64 0.96
C THR A 84 10.64 6.19 1.45
N ILE A 85 9.46 5.58 1.42
CA ILE A 85 9.25 4.21 1.92
C ILE A 85 10.15 3.20 1.19
N ARG A 86 10.24 3.28 -0.14
CA ARG A 86 11.10 2.39 -0.95
C ARG A 86 12.58 2.55 -0.64
N ALA A 87 13.03 3.79 -0.39
CA ALA A 87 14.42 4.06 -0.06
C ALA A 87 14.82 3.47 1.31
N ARG A 88 13.92 3.59 2.29
CA ARG A 88 14.15 3.19 3.68
C ARG A 88 14.01 1.69 3.90
N PHE A 89 13.04 1.05 3.25
CA PHE A 89 12.61 -0.31 3.58
C PHE A 89 12.73 -1.29 2.40
N GLY A 90 12.97 -0.79 1.17
CA GLY A 90 13.21 -1.66 0.03
C GLY A 90 14.58 -2.35 0.12
N THR A 91 14.62 -3.62 -0.26
CA THR A 91 15.86 -4.42 -0.35
C THR A 91 16.31 -4.66 -1.78
N ASP A 92 15.39 -5.06 -2.68
CA ASP A 92 15.65 -5.25 -4.11
C ASP A 92 14.41 -4.92 -4.98
N ARG A 93 14.54 -4.97 -6.31
CA ARG A 93 13.46 -4.62 -7.24
C ARG A 93 12.15 -5.39 -7.03
N VAL A 94 12.22 -6.61 -6.50
CA VAL A 94 11.06 -7.45 -6.16
C VAL A 94 10.53 -7.09 -4.77
N HIS A 95 11.43 -6.89 -3.81
CA HIS A 95 11.16 -6.55 -2.42
C HIS A 95 11.36 -5.05 -2.17
N ASN A 96 10.44 -4.24 -2.70
CA ASN A 96 10.53 -2.78 -2.66
C ASN A 96 9.66 -2.14 -1.57
N ALA A 97 9.41 -2.84 -0.48
CA ALA A 97 8.52 -2.47 0.63
C ALA A 97 7.03 -2.32 0.31
N VAL A 98 6.68 -1.51 -0.69
CA VAL A 98 5.29 -1.16 -1.03
C VAL A 98 5.02 -1.22 -2.53
N HIS A 99 3.85 -1.75 -2.87
CA HIS A 99 3.37 -1.82 -4.25
C HIS A 99 2.32 -0.71 -4.51
N CYS A 100 2.35 -0.16 -5.73
CA CYS A 100 1.39 0.80 -6.29
C CYS A 100 1.50 0.79 -7.83
N THR A 101 0.39 0.79 -8.57
CA THR A 101 0.28 0.92 -10.04
C THR A 101 0.26 2.40 -10.47
N ASP A 102 0.00 2.64 -11.76
CA ASP A 102 0.24 3.88 -12.47
C ASP A 102 -1.02 4.59 -13.02
N LEU A 103 -2.23 4.02 -12.89
CA LEU A 103 -3.50 4.55 -13.44
C LEU A 103 -4.46 5.20 -12.42
N SER A 104 -4.62 6.53 -12.50
CA SER A 104 -5.37 7.41 -11.57
C SER A 104 -6.84 7.06 -11.31
N GLU A 105 -7.42 6.23 -12.17
CA GLU A 105 -8.85 5.93 -12.22
C GLU A 105 -9.25 4.68 -11.40
N ASP A 106 -8.29 3.86 -10.96
CA ASP A 106 -8.57 2.56 -10.35
C ASP A 106 -8.63 2.57 -8.82
N GLY A 107 -8.17 3.65 -8.16
CA GLY A 107 -8.03 3.68 -6.69
C GLY A 107 -9.32 3.44 -5.89
N ALA A 108 -10.49 3.90 -6.40
CA ALA A 108 -11.78 3.69 -5.74
C ALA A 108 -12.31 2.26 -5.93
N LEU A 109 -12.19 1.72 -7.15
CA LEU A 109 -12.64 0.35 -7.49
C LEU A 109 -11.87 -0.69 -6.69
N GLU A 110 -10.57 -0.52 -6.54
CA GLU A 110 -9.71 -1.44 -5.80
C GLU A 110 -9.90 -1.35 -4.29
N SER A 111 -10.06 -0.13 -3.74
CA SER A 111 -10.41 0.05 -2.33
C SER A 111 -11.72 -0.68 -2.01
N GLN A 112 -12.71 -0.61 -2.91
CA GLN A 112 -13.96 -1.35 -2.79
C GLN A 112 -13.74 -2.87 -2.90
N TYR A 113 -12.85 -3.31 -3.80
CA TYR A 113 -12.52 -4.72 -3.91
C TYR A 113 -11.93 -5.29 -2.61
N PHE A 114 -10.91 -4.65 -2.01
CA PHE A 114 -10.29 -5.15 -0.78
C PHE A 114 -11.22 -5.05 0.43
N PHE A 115 -11.77 -3.87 0.66
CA PHE A 115 -12.47 -3.59 1.92
C PHE A 115 -13.95 -3.94 1.90
N ASP A 116 -14.50 -4.30 0.74
CA ASP A 116 -15.93 -4.63 0.59
C ASP A 116 -16.17 -6.00 -0.05
N ILE A 117 -15.32 -6.47 -0.99
CA ILE A 117 -15.51 -7.79 -1.63
C ILE A 117 -14.66 -8.87 -0.94
N LEU A 118 -13.35 -8.67 -0.83
CA LEU A 118 -12.44 -9.62 -0.19
C LEU A 118 -12.67 -9.71 1.33
N ALA A 119 -12.85 -8.57 2.01
CA ALA A 119 -13.10 -8.55 3.46
C ALA A 119 -14.44 -9.18 3.90
N ARG A 120 -15.34 -9.46 2.94
CA ARG A 120 -16.64 -10.12 3.21
C ARG A 120 -16.64 -11.63 2.95
N LYS A 121 -15.58 -12.19 2.33
CA LYS A 121 -15.39 -13.65 2.23
C LYS A 121 -14.96 -14.23 3.57
#